data_AF-A0A7Y2H8V3-F1
#
_entry.id   AF-A0A7Y2H8V3-F1
#
_cell.length_a   1.000
_cell.length_b   1.000
_cell.length_c   1.000
_cell.angle_alpha   90.00
_cell.angle_beta   90.00
_cell.angle_gamma   90.00
#
_symmetry.space_group_name_H-M   'P 1'
#
loop_
_entity.id
_entity.type
_entity.pdbx_description
1 polymer ?
#
loop_
_entity_poly.entity_id
_entity_poly.type
_entity_poly.pdbx_seq_one_letter_code
_entity_poly.pdbx_strand_id
1 'polypeptide(L)'
;MATRFKRKNYHLQPMFWKRLSLFFFLMITGLYSCDYHFIDPHRHHISFIDPDKSISDSSFSPCFEEKIFPFYYGSEPSGFRPGKDSLAQYFHQNFDNFGDTSESGFITIRYVINCQGEAGRFILHQLGPDYKKKEFNQKITNRLLELVKNLKDWRPIRFYDDHYDSFIYLSFKIENGELTAILP
;
A
#
# COMPACT_ATOMS: atom_id res chain seq x y z
N MET A 1 81.51 -10.93 -52.77
CA MET A 1 80.47 -11.65 -53.53
C MET A 1 79.27 -11.81 -52.61
N ALA A 2 78.20 -11.06 -52.84
CA ALA A 2 77.05 -10.96 -51.94
C ALA A 2 76.05 -12.10 -52.21
N THR A 3 75.59 -12.78 -51.16
CA THR A 3 74.39 -13.63 -51.22
C THR A 3 73.34 -13.12 -50.23
N ARG A 4 72.25 -12.64 -50.82
CA ARG A 4 71.11 -11.95 -50.23
C ARG A 4 70.10 -12.99 -49.76
N PHE A 5 69.95 -13.19 -48.45
CA PHE A 5 68.90 -14.07 -47.91
C PHE A 5 67.58 -13.28 -47.79
N LYS A 6 66.58 -13.63 -48.61
CA LYS A 6 65.24 -13.05 -48.58
C LYS A 6 64.51 -13.40 -47.27
N ARG A 7 64.15 -12.40 -46.46
CA ARG A 7 63.11 -12.54 -45.44
C ARG A 7 61.74 -12.68 -46.13
N LYS A 8 61.03 -13.77 -45.87
CA LYS A 8 59.59 -13.89 -46.18
C LYS A 8 58.82 -13.06 -45.16
N ASN A 9 58.20 -11.97 -45.61
CA ASN A 9 57.21 -11.23 -44.83
C ASN A 9 55.88 -11.97 -44.89
N TYR A 10 55.44 -12.51 -43.76
CA TYR A 10 54.07 -13.00 -43.60
C TYR A 10 53.20 -11.81 -43.20
N HIS A 11 52.43 -11.27 -44.15
CA HIS A 11 51.35 -10.34 -43.86
C HIS A 11 50.22 -11.10 -43.15
N LEU A 12 50.13 -10.96 -41.82
CA LEU A 12 48.91 -11.29 -41.09
C LEU A 12 47.79 -10.38 -41.60
N GLN A 13 46.74 -10.97 -42.18
CA GLN A 13 45.59 -10.23 -42.68
C GLN A 13 44.81 -9.57 -41.52
N PRO A 14 44.30 -8.33 -41.69
CA PRO A 14 43.61 -7.57 -40.65
C PRO A 14 42.17 -8.05 -40.34
N MET A 15 41.75 -9.19 -40.90
CA MET A 15 40.38 -9.71 -40.73
C MET A 15 40.14 -10.40 -39.38
N PHE A 16 41.19 -10.86 -38.69
CA PHE A 16 41.03 -11.60 -37.44
C PHE A 16 40.64 -10.70 -36.26
N TRP A 17 41.17 -9.48 -36.20
CA TRP A 17 40.86 -8.53 -35.12
C TRP A 17 39.49 -7.88 -35.23
N LYS A 18 38.95 -7.73 -36.45
CA LYS A 18 37.59 -7.19 -36.65
C LYS A 18 36.51 -8.14 -36.14
N ARG A 19 36.73 -9.46 -36.26
CA ARG A 19 35.79 -10.47 -35.75
C ARG A 19 35.86 -10.61 -34.22
N LEU A 20 37.05 -10.49 -33.64
CA LEU A 20 37.23 -10.56 -32.18
C LEU A 20 36.65 -9.33 -31.45
N SER A 21 36.74 -8.14 -32.08
CA SER A 21 36.16 -6.90 -31.56
C SER A 21 34.62 -6.90 -31.55
N LEU A 22 33.99 -7.48 -32.58
CA LEU A 22 32.52 -7.62 -32.62
C LEU A 22 31.98 -8.55 -31.52
N PHE A 23 32.70 -9.64 -31.22
CA PHE A 23 32.33 -10.57 -30.16
C PHE A 23 32.46 -9.95 -28.75
N PHE A 24 33.45 -9.09 -28.54
CA PHE A 24 33.63 -8.40 -27.26
C PHE A 24 32.53 -7.34 -27.02
N PHE A 25 32.08 -6.66 -28.09
CA PHE A 25 30.97 -5.70 -28.01
C PHE A 25 29.61 -6.38 -27.71
N LEU A 26 29.37 -7.57 -28.28
CA LEU A 26 28.16 -8.38 -28.02
C LEU A 26 28.11 -8.99 -26.60
N MET A 27 29.27 -9.34 -26.01
CA MET A 27 29.35 -9.82 -24.63
C MET A 27 29.07 -8.72 -23.60
N ILE A 28 29.43 -7.46 -23.90
CA ILE A 28 29.19 -6.33 -23.00
C ILE A 28 27.69 -5.99 -22.94
N THR A 29 26.94 -6.12 -24.04
CA THR A 29 25.49 -5.83 -24.05
C THR A 29 24.64 -6.87 -23.34
N GLY A 30 25.14 -8.09 -23.11
CA GLY A 30 24.41 -9.17 -22.42
C GLY A 30 24.42 -9.07 -20.89
N LEU A 31 25.28 -8.24 -20.31
CA LEU A 31 25.42 -8.08 -18.85
C LEU A 31 24.63 -6.89 -18.28
N TYR A 32 23.94 -6.11 -19.11
CA TYR A 32 23.13 -4.95 -18.70
C TYR A 32 21.62 -5.19 -18.81
N SER A 33 21.16 -6.44 -18.72
CA SER A 33 19.74 -6.67 -18.51
C SER A 33 19.41 -6.39 -17.04
N CYS A 34 19.33 -5.13 -16.66
CA CYS A 34 18.65 -4.73 -15.43
C CYS A 34 17.16 -4.96 -15.65
N ASP A 35 16.57 -5.95 -14.96
CA ASP A 35 15.13 -6.14 -14.91
C ASP A 35 14.53 -4.97 -14.11
N TYR A 36 14.23 -3.88 -14.81
CA TYR A 36 13.63 -2.69 -14.20
C TYR A 36 12.13 -2.92 -14.07
N HIS A 37 11.71 -3.54 -12.96
CA HIS A 37 10.30 -3.63 -12.63
C HIS A 37 9.79 -2.22 -12.25
N PHE A 38 8.88 -1.68 -13.04
CA PHE A 38 8.12 -0.49 -12.65
C PHE A 38 7.18 -0.88 -11.51
N ILE A 39 7.53 -0.50 -10.28
CA ILE A 39 6.66 -0.62 -9.12
C ILE A 39 5.67 0.55 -9.22
N ASP A 40 4.39 0.28 -9.54
CA ASP A 40 3.32 1.29 -9.44
C ASP A 40 3.08 1.54 -7.94
N PRO A 41 3.38 2.76 -7.43
CA PRO A 41 3.22 3.04 -6.02
C PRO A 41 1.77 3.27 -5.61
N HIS A 42 0.80 3.04 -6.51
CA HIS A 42 -0.63 3.20 -6.28
C HIS A 42 -1.01 4.61 -5.77
N ARG A 43 -0.19 5.63 -6.06
CA ARG A 43 -0.43 7.02 -5.66
C ARG A 43 -1.67 7.63 -6.32
N HIS A 44 -2.09 7.09 -7.46
CA HIS A 44 -3.32 7.49 -8.17
C HIS A 44 -4.52 6.59 -7.84
N HIS A 45 -4.36 5.63 -6.92
CA HIS A 45 -5.45 4.75 -6.51
C HIS A 45 -6.46 5.51 -5.63
N ILE A 46 -7.74 5.17 -5.74
CA ILE A 46 -8.84 5.85 -5.01
C ILE A 46 -8.72 5.72 -3.47
N SER A 47 -7.96 4.73 -3.01
CA SER A 47 -7.69 4.48 -1.59
C SER A 47 -6.42 5.16 -1.10
N PHE A 48 -5.67 5.85 -1.97
CA PHE A 48 -4.46 6.55 -1.57
C PHE A 48 -4.78 7.57 -0.47
N ILE A 49 -3.92 7.57 0.55
CA ILE A 49 -4.00 8.47 1.71
C ILE A 49 -2.76 9.35 1.69
N ASP A 50 -2.98 10.65 1.48
CA ASP A 50 -1.95 11.67 1.54
C ASP A 50 -1.43 11.79 2.99
N PRO A 51 -0.15 11.46 3.27
CA PRO A 51 0.40 11.47 4.62
C PRO A 51 0.25 12.83 5.30
N ASP A 52 0.41 13.93 4.56
CA ASP A 52 0.37 15.30 5.09
C ASP A 52 -1.05 15.74 5.48
N LYS A 53 -2.07 15.07 4.95
CA LYS A 53 -3.49 15.33 5.26
C LYS A 53 -4.08 14.31 6.22
N SER A 54 -3.31 13.29 6.59
CA SER A 54 -3.77 12.21 7.44
C SER A 54 -3.60 12.55 8.92
N ILE A 55 -4.51 12.04 9.74
CA ILE A 55 -4.34 12.03 11.19
C ILE A 55 -3.39 10.88 11.49
N SER A 56 -2.13 11.17 11.79
CA SER A 56 -1.14 10.15 12.11
C SER A 56 -0.66 10.27 13.56
N ASP A 57 -0.36 9.12 14.15
CA ASP A 57 0.51 9.04 15.33
C ASP A 57 1.97 9.16 14.86
N SER A 58 2.84 9.73 15.69
CA SER A 58 4.28 9.82 15.41
C SER A 58 4.96 8.45 15.46
N SER A 59 4.34 7.46 16.10
CA SER A 59 4.86 6.10 16.18
C SER A 59 4.59 5.24 14.94
N PHE A 60 3.69 5.65 14.04
CA PHE A 60 3.31 4.84 12.88
C PHE A 60 4.21 5.13 11.68
N SER A 61 4.72 4.06 11.05
CA SER A 61 5.39 4.12 9.75
C SER A 61 4.93 2.96 8.86
N PRO A 62 4.69 3.20 7.56
CA PRO A 62 4.60 2.11 6.60
C PRO A 62 5.95 1.41 6.49
N CYS A 63 5.91 0.13 6.08
CA CYS A 63 7.09 -0.64 5.77
C CYS A 63 7.58 -0.35 4.33
N PHE A 64 6.65 -0.04 3.43
CA PHE A 64 6.90 0.18 2.00
C PHE A 64 6.08 1.38 1.50
N GLU A 65 6.60 2.59 1.67
CA GLU A 65 5.95 3.84 1.28
C GLU A 65 5.55 3.88 -0.21
N GLU A 66 6.40 3.28 -1.04
CA GLU A 66 6.24 3.17 -2.48
C GLU A 66 5.37 1.98 -2.89
N LYS A 67 4.82 1.18 -1.96
CA LYS A 67 4.12 -0.06 -2.30
C LYS A 67 3.08 -0.44 -1.23
N ILE A 68 1.99 0.31 -1.22
CA ILE A 68 0.82 0.05 -0.37
C ILE A 68 -0.33 -0.45 -1.25
N PHE A 69 -0.83 -1.65 -0.97
CA PHE A 69 -1.84 -2.29 -1.80
C PHE A 69 -3.27 -2.03 -1.32
N PRO A 70 -4.30 -2.16 -2.16
CA PRO A 70 -5.67 -2.24 -1.67
C PRO A 70 -5.88 -3.50 -0.81
N PHE A 71 -6.60 -3.41 0.31
CA PHE A 71 -6.72 -4.50 1.30
C PHE A 71 -7.19 -5.85 0.73
N TYR A 72 -7.97 -5.83 -0.35
CA TYR A 72 -8.56 -7.02 -0.99
C TYR A 72 -7.58 -7.76 -1.94
N TYR A 73 -6.33 -7.30 -2.07
CA TYR A 73 -5.34 -7.96 -2.91
C TYR A 73 -4.78 -9.24 -2.27
N GLY A 74 -4.40 -10.19 -3.13
CA GLY A 74 -3.72 -11.44 -2.77
C GLY A 74 -4.65 -12.57 -2.35
N SER A 75 -4.08 -13.78 -2.21
CA SER A 75 -4.79 -14.94 -1.67
C SER A 75 -5.06 -14.83 -0.17
N GLU A 76 -4.25 -14.05 0.52
CA GLU A 76 -4.38 -13.75 1.95
C GLU A 76 -4.54 -12.23 2.12
N PRO A 77 -5.77 -11.70 1.94
CA PRO A 77 -6.02 -10.27 2.02
C PRO A 77 -5.90 -9.73 3.44
N SER A 78 -5.66 -8.42 3.53
CA SER A 78 -5.62 -7.70 4.79
C SER A 78 -7.00 -7.64 5.43
N GLY A 79 -7.03 -7.60 6.76
CA GLY A 79 -8.28 -7.52 7.52
C GLY A 79 -8.11 -7.83 9.00
N PHE A 80 -9.20 -7.71 9.75
CA PHE A 80 -9.21 -7.97 11.18
C PHE A 80 -9.18 -9.49 11.45
N ARG A 81 -8.11 -9.99 12.11
CA ARG A 81 -7.90 -11.43 12.30
C ARG A 81 -9.07 -12.14 12.99
N PRO A 82 -9.69 -11.58 14.06
CA PRO A 82 -10.83 -12.22 14.71
C PRO A 82 -12.11 -12.31 13.87
N GLY A 83 -12.14 -11.68 12.69
CA GLY A 83 -13.27 -11.75 11.76
C GLY A 83 -14.32 -10.66 11.95
N LYS A 84 -15.24 -10.59 10.98
CA LYS A 84 -16.25 -9.53 10.86
C LYS A 84 -17.20 -9.45 12.05
N ASP A 85 -17.62 -10.58 12.59
CA ASP A 85 -18.59 -10.62 13.70
C ASP A 85 -17.96 -10.08 14.99
N SER A 86 -16.72 -10.50 15.28
CA SER A 86 -15.92 -9.97 16.39
C SER A 86 -15.69 -8.46 16.26
N LEU A 87 -15.44 -7.97 15.04
CA LEU A 87 -15.29 -6.54 14.74
C LEU A 87 -16.60 -5.80 15.06
N ALA A 88 -17.73 -6.31 14.57
CA ALA A 88 -19.03 -5.69 14.79
C ALA A 88 -19.37 -5.65 16.28
N GLN A 89 -19.17 -6.77 16.98
CA GLN A 89 -19.37 -6.87 18.43
C GLN A 89 -18.52 -5.84 19.19
N TYR A 90 -17.23 -5.70 18.86
CA TYR A 90 -16.35 -4.71 19.48
C TYR A 90 -16.92 -3.30 19.37
N PHE A 91 -17.37 -2.88 18.18
CA PHE A 91 -17.94 -1.54 18.02
C PHE A 91 -19.28 -1.39 18.73
N HIS A 92 -20.20 -2.35 18.61
CA HIS A 92 -21.50 -2.27 19.28
C HIS A 92 -21.38 -2.23 20.81
N GLN A 93 -20.36 -2.88 21.39
CA GLN A 93 -20.13 -2.88 22.83
C GLN A 93 -19.46 -1.60 23.34
N ASN A 94 -18.65 -0.93 22.51
CA ASN A 94 -17.79 0.17 22.94
C ASN A 94 -18.20 1.53 22.36
N PHE A 95 -19.09 1.57 21.38
CA PHE A 95 -19.65 2.80 20.83
C PHE A 95 -20.70 3.38 21.78
N ASP A 96 -20.62 4.69 22.00
CA ASP A 96 -21.58 5.47 22.76
C ASP A 96 -21.96 6.69 21.90
N ASN A 97 -23.25 6.96 21.76
CA ASN A 97 -23.75 8.12 21.05
C ASN A 97 -23.80 9.37 21.93
N PHE A 98 -23.43 9.26 23.21
CA PHE A 98 -23.45 10.33 24.19
C PHE A 98 -24.83 10.99 24.35
N GLY A 99 -25.90 10.24 24.07
CA GLY A 99 -27.28 10.71 24.07
C GLY A 99 -27.66 11.59 22.87
N ASP A 100 -26.80 11.72 21.85
CA ASP A 100 -27.10 12.48 20.64
C ASP A 100 -27.85 11.62 19.62
N THR A 101 -29.18 11.75 19.62
CA THR A 101 -30.07 11.03 18.69
C THR A 101 -30.38 11.80 17.41
N SER A 102 -29.78 12.98 17.21
CA SER A 102 -30.08 13.85 16.06
C SER A 102 -29.29 13.47 14.80
N GLU A 103 -28.31 12.59 14.96
CA GLU A 103 -27.33 12.28 13.96
C GLU A 103 -27.73 11.09 13.09
N SER A 104 -27.55 11.20 11.79
CA SER A 104 -27.79 10.12 10.83
C SER A 104 -26.93 10.28 9.59
N GLY A 105 -26.56 9.16 8.97
CA GLY A 105 -25.74 9.09 7.76
C GLY A 105 -24.60 8.08 7.88
N PHE A 106 -23.47 8.40 7.27
CA PHE A 106 -22.31 7.51 7.16
C PHE A 106 -21.02 8.22 7.60
N ILE A 107 -20.24 7.55 8.43
CA ILE A 107 -18.89 7.96 8.81
C ILE A 107 -17.94 6.89 8.28
N THR A 108 -17.08 7.23 7.33
CA THR A 108 -16.07 6.32 6.80
C THR A 108 -14.69 6.74 7.28
N ILE A 109 -13.97 5.81 7.91
CA ILE A 109 -12.59 5.98 8.34
C ILE A 109 -11.71 5.15 7.42
N ARG A 110 -10.86 5.82 6.64
CA ARG A 110 -9.83 5.19 5.78
C ARG A 110 -8.49 5.24 6.49
N TYR A 111 -7.70 4.19 6.37
CA TYR A 111 -6.40 4.08 7.05
C TYR A 111 -5.49 3.07 6.37
N VAL A 112 -4.22 3.07 6.78
CA VAL A 112 -3.21 2.11 6.35
C VAL A 112 -2.98 1.08 7.46
N ILE A 113 -2.92 -0.19 7.09
CA ILE A 113 -2.36 -1.26 7.91
C ILE A 113 -0.96 -1.55 7.38
N ASN A 114 0.09 -1.43 8.20
CA ASN A 114 1.45 -1.74 7.78
C ASN A 114 1.76 -3.25 7.83
N CYS A 115 2.92 -3.67 7.33
CA CYS A 115 3.38 -5.05 7.31
C CYS A 115 3.49 -5.71 8.69
N GLN A 116 3.44 -4.93 9.78
CA GLN A 116 3.47 -5.41 11.17
C GLN A 116 2.07 -5.60 11.76
N GLY A 117 1.01 -5.21 11.02
CA GLY A 117 -0.37 -5.25 11.50
C GLY A 117 -0.75 -4.05 12.37
N GLU A 118 -0.04 -2.93 12.24
CA GLU A 118 -0.35 -1.68 12.93
C GLU A 118 -1.17 -0.77 12.02
N ALA A 119 -2.08 0.02 12.61
CA ALA A 119 -2.95 0.93 11.87
C ALA A 119 -2.51 2.40 12.03
N GLY A 120 -2.51 3.15 10.95
CA GLY A 120 -2.13 4.57 10.94
C GLY A 120 -2.64 5.33 9.71
N ARG A 121 -2.29 6.62 9.63
CA ARG A 121 -2.70 7.54 8.54
C ARG A 121 -4.22 7.56 8.35
N PHE A 122 -4.95 8.04 9.35
CA PHE A 122 -6.40 8.02 9.32
C PHE A 122 -6.98 9.23 8.56
N ILE A 123 -7.99 9.01 7.73
CA ILE A 123 -8.82 10.06 7.10
C ILE A 123 -10.29 9.76 7.37
N LEU A 124 -11.06 10.81 7.71
CA LEU A 124 -12.50 10.73 7.92
C LEU A 124 -13.26 11.32 6.74
N HIS A 125 -14.25 10.57 6.25
CA HIS A 125 -15.27 11.05 5.33
C HIS A 125 -16.64 10.92 5.98
N GLN A 126 -17.48 11.95 5.81
CA GLN A 126 -18.74 12.07 6.52
C GLN A 126 -19.83 12.47 5.54
N LEU A 127 -20.88 11.66 5.49
CA LEU A 127 -22.01 11.85 4.58
C LEU A 127 -23.32 11.83 5.37
N GLY A 128 -24.26 12.70 5.00
CA GLY A 128 -25.63 12.64 5.49
C GLY A 128 -26.40 11.43 4.92
N PRO A 129 -27.66 11.23 5.35
CA PRO A 129 -28.53 10.19 4.80
C PRO A 129 -28.88 10.42 3.32
N ASP A 130 -28.68 11.64 2.80
CA ASP A 130 -28.84 12.02 1.39
C ASP A 130 -27.53 11.85 0.58
N TYR A 131 -26.51 11.23 1.17
CA TYR A 131 -25.17 11.01 0.59
C TYR A 131 -24.40 12.28 0.24
N LYS A 132 -24.81 13.44 0.76
CA LYS A 132 -24.03 14.68 0.63
C LYS A 132 -23.08 14.84 1.80
N LYS A 133 -22.00 15.60 1.59
CA LYS A 133 -21.05 15.93 2.66
C LYS A 133 -21.80 16.56 3.83
N LYS A 134 -21.55 16.03 5.02
CA LYS A 134 -22.08 16.51 6.30
C LYS A 134 -20.95 16.53 7.31
N GLU A 135 -21.07 17.37 8.33
CA GLU A 135 -20.25 17.29 9.53
C GLU A 135 -21.12 16.74 10.67
N PHE A 136 -20.70 15.63 11.26
CA PHE A 136 -21.30 15.07 12.46
C PHE A 136 -20.73 15.74 13.70
N ASN A 137 -21.44 15.62 14.81
CA ASN A 137 -20.93 15.90 16.14
C ASN A 137 -19.55 15.27 16.35
N GLN A 138 -18.57 16.10 16.73
CA GLN A 138 -17.19 15.68 16.92
C GLN A 138 -17.03 14.60 17.99
N LYS A 139 -17.93 14.53 18.98
CA LYS A 139 -17.87 13.46 19.99
C LYS A 139 -18.06 12.08 19.35
N ILE A 140 -18.99 11.96 18.42
CA ILE A 140 -19.27 10.70 17.70
C ILE A 140 -18.08 10.32 16.81
N THR A 141 -17.58 11.26 16.01
CA THR A 141 -16.49 10.99 15.08
C THR A 141 -15.17 10.69 15.81
N ASN A 142 -14.87 11.41 16.88
CA ASN A 142 -13.70 11.14 17.72
C ASN A 142 -13.82 9.78 18.42
N ARG A 143 -15.01 9.40 18.91
CA ARG A 143 -15.23 8.10 19.54
C ARG A 143 -14.99 6.96 18.56
N LEU A 144 -15.54 7.04 17.35
CA LEU A 144 -15.30 6.03 16.31
C LEU A 144 -13.81 5.97 15.92
N LEU A 145 -13.15 7.12 15.76
CA LEU A 145 -11.72 7.17 15.44
C LEU A 145 -10.87 6.55 16.54
N GLU A 146 -11.17 6.83 17.81
CA GLU A 146 -10.50 6.22 18.96
C GLU A 146 -10.66 4.70 18.96
N LEU A 147 -11.89 4.21 18.75
CA LEU A 147 -12.16 2.77 18.67
C LEU A 147 -11.38 2.10 17.54
N VAL A 148 -11.29 2.74 16.36
CA VAL A 148 -10.50 2.24 15.23
C VAL A 148 -9.00 2.22 15.56
N LYS A 149 -8.46 3.27 16.18
CA LYS A 149 -7.03 3.33 16.58
C LYS A 149 -6.67 2.25 17.60
N ASN A 150 -7.61 1.90 18.47
CA ASN A 150 -7.41 0.92 19.53
C ASN A 150 -7.59 -0.54 19.06
N LEU A 151 -8.18 -0.78 17.88
CA LEU A 151 -8.25 -2.12 17.30
C LEU A 151 -6.83 -2.66 17.06
N LYS A 152 -6.59 -3.87 17.57
CA LYS A 152 -5.36 -4.65 17.38
C LYS A 152 -5.63 -5.82 16.45
N ASP A 153 -4.62 -6.65 16.22
CA ASP A 153 -4.77 -7.89 15.43
C ASP A 153 -5.21 -7.69 13.97
N TRP A 154 -4.72 -6.64 13.34
CA TRP A 154 -4.79 -6.53 11.89
C TRP A 154 -3.86 -7.56 11.25
N ARG A 155 -4.38 -8.28 10.26
CA ARG A 155 -3.58 -9.10 9.35
C ARG A 155 -3.15 -8.21 8.18
N PRO A 156 -1.85 -8.03 7.94
CA PRO A 156 -1.36 -7.40 6.70
C PRO A 156 -1.62 -8.30 5.48
N ILE A 157 -1.47 -7.76 4.27
CA ILE A 157 -1.50 -8.60 3.06
C ILE A 157 -0.29 -9.51 3.07
N ARG A 158 -0.45 -10.76 2.65
CA ARG A 158 0.66 -11.69 2.47
C ARG A 158 0.80 -12.11 1.01
N PHE A 159 2.01 -11.97 0.47
CA PHE A 159 2.42 -12.57 -0.79
C PHE A 159 3.66 -13.42 -0.54
N TYR A 160 3.56 -14.73 -0.82
CA TYR A 160 4.61 -15.69 -0.47
C TYR A 160 4.98 -15.59 1.03
N ASP A 161 6.22 -15.25 1.35
CA ASP A 161 6.72 -15.12 2.73
C ASP A 161 6.79 -13.66 3.21
N ASP A 162 6.39 -12.70 2.38
CA ASP A 162 6.43 -11.28 2.68
C ASP A 162 5.06 -10.74 3.09
N HIS A 163 5.08 -9.79 4.03
CA HIS A 163 3.92 -9.01 4.45
C HIS A 163 3.99 -7.60 3.88
N TYR A 164 2.87 -7.07 3.40
CA TYR A 164 2.80 -5.77 2.75
C TYR A 164 1.77 -4.86 3.40
N ASP A 165 2.03 -3.57 3.26
CA ASP A 165 1.14 -2.51 3.70
C ASP A 165 -0.14 -2.49 2.85
N SER A 166 -1.24 -2.05 3.44
CA SER A 166 -2.52 -1.99 2.75
C SER A 166 -3.38 -0.79 3.14
N PHE A 167 -4.09 -0.23 2.16
CA PHE A 167 -5.18 0.71 2.37
C PHE A 167 -6.48 -0.04 2.67
N ILE A 168 -7.12 0.29 3.78
CA ILE A 168 -8.39 -0.27 4.21
C ILE A 168 -9.34 0.86 4.66
N TYR A 169 -10.61 0.53 4.82
CA TYR A 169 -11.58 1.44 5.41
C TYR A 169 -12.60 0.68 6.26
N LEU A 170 -13.26 1.42 7.15
CA LEU A 170 -14.49 1.01 7.80
C LEU A 170 -15.53 2.11 7.64
N SER A 171 -16.74 1.75 7.22
CA SER A 171 -17.87 2.66 7.12
C SER A 171 -18.92 2.31 8.16
N PHE A 172 -19.28 3.29 8.98
CA PHE A 172 -20.25 3.20 10.06
C PHE A 172 -21.54 3.87 9.62
N LYS A 173 -22.64 3.12 9.61
CA LYS A 173 -23.97 3.68 9.39
C LYS A 173 -24.55 4.09 10.73
N ILE A 174 -24.90 5.36 10.84
CA ILE A 174 -25.55 5.95 12.02
C ILE A 174 -27.00 6.28 11.67
N GLU A 175 -27.95 5.83 12.50
CA GLU A 175 -29.37 6.17 12.38
C GLU A 175 -29.90 6.62 13.74
N ASN A 176 -30.42 7.85 13.79
CA ASN A 176 -30.89 8.50 15.03
C ASN A 176 -29.88 8.38 16.19
N GLY A 177 -28.60 8.61 15.91
CA GLY A 177 -27.49 8.49 16.86
C GLY A 177 -26.94 7.07 17.04
N GLU A 178 -27.66 6.03 16.63
CA GLU A 178 -27.29 4.65 16.88
C GLU A 178 -26.45 4.04 15.75
N LEU A 179 -25.47 3.20 16.13
CA LEU A 179 -24.69 2.42 15.18
C LEU A 179 -25.51 1.23 14.69
N THR A 180 -25.91 1.24 13.41
CA THR A 180 -26.80 0.21 12.83
C THR A 180 -26.09 -0.75 11.88
N ALA A 181 -24.98 -0.34 11.29
CA ALA A 181 -24.17 -1.21 10.44
C ALA A 181 -22.70 -0.78 10.39
N ILE A 182 -21.83 -1.77 10.19
CA ILE A 182 -20.39 -1.59 9.98
C ILE A 182 -20.02 -2.35 8.71
N LEU A 183 -19.44 -1.63 7.75
CA LEU A 183 -19.06 -2.15 6.44
C LEU A 183 -17.53 -2.04 6.28
N PRO A 184 -16.85 -3.11 5.83
CA PRO A 184 -15.57 -2.98 5.14
C PRO A 184 -15.74 -2.45 3.71
#